data_AF-A0A554J3D8-F1
#
_entry.id   AF-A0A554J3D8-F1
#
_cell.length_a   1.000
_cell.length_b   1.000
_cell.length_c   1.000
_cell.angle_alpha   90.00
_cell.angle_beta   90.00
_cell.angle_gamma   90.00
#
_symmetry.space_group_name_H-M   'P 1'
#
loop_
_entity.id
_entity.type
_entity.pdbx_description
1 polymer ?
#
loop_
_entity_poly.entity_id
_entity_poly.type
_entity_poly.pdbx_seq_one_letter_code
_entity_poly.pdbx_strand_id
1 'polypeptide(L)'
;MFFKSYKEIKTEDLKLADFDKIWTKFCFLDETGTLSDQKDHYFTVGILKMSQPYYLQSKIFYERSKIRFYDEIKFNKLSKNNSGFAKTVIDALFETRSISFYSYSISTKSDYYATSFDADPWMAYEQITLKLLDASLSEQEIVILIADYVTTPKGIRFEVDVKKSFNQKKNRLALAGVCRFDSKSNDLLQLVDLLIGTVTYDIKFSKKLVKGSKYKLEIVNYVKRKLGTVSFLNGFKNHNFNIFVDKTDHLDCDATNEKGLSS
;
A
#
# COMPACT_ATOMS: atom_id res chain seq x y z
N MET A 1 -16.11 -42.30 -1.66
CA MET A 1 -16.04 -41.11 -2.55
C MET A 1 -14.59 -40.94 -2.96
N PHE A 2 -14.27 -41.12 -4.24
CA PHE A 2 -12.91 -41.14 -4.76
C PHE A 2 -12.30 -39.72 -4.71
N PHE A 3 -11.23 -39.53 -3.95
CA PHE A 3 -10.33 -38.40 -4.16
C PHE A 3 -9.62 -38.63 -5.51
N LYS A 4 -10.13 -38.00 -6.58
CA LYS A 4 -9.36 -37.88 -7.82
C LYS A 4 -8.13 -37.05 -7.47
N SER A 5 -6.96 -37.68 -7.51
CA SER A 5 -5.68 -36.98 -7.62
C SER A 5 -5.73 -36.17 -8.92
N TYR A 6 -6.12 -34.90 -8.82
CA TYR A 6 -6.01 -33.99 -9.95
C TYR A 6 -4.52 -33.71 -10.12
N LYS A 7 -3.99 -34.13 -11.27
CA LYS A 7 -2.66 -33.73 -11.71
C LYS A 7 -2.58 -32.20 -11.61
N GLU A 8 -1.55 -31.70 -10.96
CA GLU A 8 -1.38 -30.27 -10.73
C GLU A 8 -1.37 -29.55 -12.08
N ILE A 9 -2.39 -28.71 -12.33
CA ILE A 9 -2.52 -27.94 -13.56
C ILE A 9 -1.78 -26.63 -13.32
N LYS A 10 -0.84 -26.28 -14.22
CA LYS A 10 -0.18 -24.98 -14.13
C LYS A 10 -1.21 -23.86 -14.31
N THR A 11 -1.04 -22.73 -13.63
CA THR A 11 -2.00 -21.63 -13.72
C THR A 11 -2.22 -21.13 -15.15
N GLU A 12 -1.15 -21.09 -15.94
CA GLU A 12 -1.22 -20.68 -17.36
C GLU A 12 -2.12 -21.58 -18.22
N ASP A 13 -2.36 -22.82 -17.77
CA ASP A 13 -3.20 -23.80 -18.46
C ASP A 13 -4.63 -23.86 -17.92
N LEU A 14 -4.97 -23.08 -16.88
CA LEU A 14 -6.32 -23.06 -16.30
C LEU A 14 -7.33 -22.53 -17.33
N LYS A 15 -8.45 -23.24 -17.46
CA LYS A 15 -9.55 -22.86 -18.35
C LYS A 15 -10.69 -22.26 -17.53
N LEU A 16 -11.64 -21.61 -18.21
CA LEU A 16 -12.88 -21.15 -17.55
C LEU A 16 -13.65 -22.30 -16.87
N ALA A 17 -13.51 -23.53 -17.37
CA ALA A 17 -14.10 -24.71 -16.75
C ALA A 17 -13.46 -25.06 -15.37
N ASP A 18 -12.26 -24.56 -15.07
CA ASP A 18 -11.56 -24.73 -13.80
C ASP A 18 -11.86 -23.60 -12.79
N PHE A 19 -13.03 -22.95 -12.90
CA PHE A 19 -13.39 -21.78 -12.09
C PHE A 19 -13.32 -22.03 -10.58
N ASP A 20 -13.51 -23.27 -10.13
CA ASP A 20 -13.43 -23.69 -8.73
C ASP A 20 -12.00 -23.71 -8.19
N LYS A 21 -11.00 -23.74 -9.07
CA LYS A 21 -9.56 -23.65 -8.73
C LYS A 21 -9.01 -22.23 -8.85
N ILE A 22 -9.74 -21.33 -9.50
CA ILE A 22 -9.31 -19.94 -9.73
C ILE A 22 -9.69 -19.09 -8.52
N TRP A 23 -8.69 -18.59 -7.80
CA TRP A 23 -8.92 -17.65 -6.71
C TRP A 23 -8.99 -16.22 -7.23
N THR A 24 -10.05 -15.50 -6.89
CA THR A 24 -10.18 -14.08 -7.20
C THR A 24 -9.96 -13.25 -5.93
N LYS A 25 -9.14 -12.19 -6.04
CA LYS A 25 -8.92 -11.23 -4.94
C LYS A 25 -9.01 -9.79 -5.41
N PHE A 26 -9.33 -8.92 -4.47
CA PHE A 26 -9.35 -7.48 -4.66
C PHE A 26 -8.09 -6.87 -4.05
N CYS A 27 -7.49 -5.93 -4.78
CA CYS A 27 -6.37 -5.11 -4.37
C CYS A 27 -6.84 -3.66 -4.32
N PHE A 28 -6.78 -3.04 -3.15
CA PHE A 28 -7.06 -1.60 -2.97
C PHE A 28 -5.73 -0.87 -2.96
N LEU A 29 -5.58 0.14 -3.82
CA LEU A 29 -4.33 0.85 -4.04
C LEU A 29 -4.50 2.34 -3.83
N ASP A 30 -3.53 2.92 -3.14
CA ASP A 30 -3.44 4.35 -2.87
C ASP A 30 -1.96 4.74 -2.74
N GLU A 31 -1.69 6.04 -2.84
CA GLU A 31 -0.37 6.62 -2.69
C GLU A 31 -0.35 7.81 -1.74
N THR A 32 0.83 8.05 -1.15
CA THR A 32 1.06 9.22 -0.31
C THR A 32 2.41 9.82 -0.61
N GLY A 33 2.50 11.13 -0.36
CA GLY A 33 3.59 11.96 -0.83
C GLY A 33 3.36 12.45 -2.26
N THR A 34 3.93 13.60 -2.58
CA THR A 34 3.82 14.16 -3.93
C THR A 34 5.21 14.19 -4.54
N LEU A 35 5.40 13.41 -5.60
CA LEU A 35 6.67 13.37 -6.33
C LEU A 35 7.02 14.70 -7.04
N SER A 36 6.07 15.64 -7.13
CA SER A 36 6.26 16.98 -7.69
C SER A 36 6.51 18.08 -6.64
N ASP A 37 6.33 17.83 -5.34
CA ASP A 37 6.59 18.83 -4.30
C ASP A 37 8.01 18.65 -3.74
N GLN A 38 8.86 19.66 -3.92
CA GLN A 38 10.24 19.67 -3.42
C GLN A 38 10.33 19.51 -1.90
N LYS A 39 9.26 19.75 -1.15
CA LYS A 39 9.24 19.58 0.31
C LYS A 39 8.90 18.15 0.74
N ASP A 40 8.24 17.38 -0.11
CA ASP A 40 7.89 16.00 0.22
C ASP A 40 8.84 15.00 -0.45
N HIS A 41 9.87 14.61 0.31
CA HIS A 41 10.93 13.78 -0.23
C HIS A 41 10.56 12.30 -0.36
N TYR A 42 9.47 11.84 0.25
CA TYR A 42 9.10 10.42 0.22
C TYR A 42 7.76 10.19 -0.46
N PHE A 43 7.76 9.18 -1.30
CA PHE A 43 6.60 8.66 -2.00
C PHE A 43 6.41 7.20 -1.63
N THR A 44 5.17 6.85 -1.28
CA THR A 44 4.83 5.48 -0.90
C THR A 44 3.55 5.07 -1.60
N VAL A 45 3.60 3.93 -2.29
CA VAL A 45 2.42 3.25 -2.86
C VAL A 45 2.09 2.05 -1.98
N GLY A 46 0.80 1.82 -1.73
CA GLY A 46 0.30 0.69 -0.95
C GLY A 46 -0.71 -0.15 -1.73
N ILE A 47 -0.75 -1.45 -1.43
CA ILE A 47 -1.79 -2.39 -1.86
C ILE A 47 -2.31 -3.13 -0.64
N LEU A 48 -3.61 -3.06 -0.39
CA LEU A 48 -4.32 -3.94 0.52
C LEU A 48 -5.05 -5.02 -0.30
N LYS A 49 -4.56 -6.27 -0.22
CA LYS A 49 -5.11 -7.43 -0.93
C LYS A 49 -6.00 -8.25 -0.01
N MET A 50 -7.19 -8.63 -0.49
CA MET A 50 -8.09 -9.53 0.24
C MET A 50 -9.04 -10.30 -0.66
N SER A 51 -9.47 -11.48 -0.22
CA SER A 51 -10.41 -12.31 -1.00
C SER A 51 -11.85 -11.81 -0.95
N GLN A 52 -12.27 -11.30 0.22
CA GLN A 52 -13.68 -11.00 0.50
C GLN A 52 -13.81 -9.63 1.18
N PRO A 53 -13.78 -8.52 0.41
CA PRO A 53 -13.84 -7.16 0.95
C PRO A 53 -15.02 -6.88 1.86
N TYR A 54 -16.14 -7.57 1.63
CA TYR A 54 -17.37 -7.47 2.41
C TYR A 54 -17.14 -7.55 3.91
N TYR A 55 -16.30 -8.47 4.39
CA TYR A 55 -16.13 -8.69 5.84
C TYR A 55 -15.50 -7.49 6.53
N LEU A 56 -14.42 -6.94 5.96
CA LEU A 56 -13.76 -5.77 6.52
C LEU A 56 -14.61 -4.51 6.32
N GLN A 57 -15.15 -4.31 5.12
CA GLN A 57 -15.98 -3.15 4.79
C GLN A 57 -17.22 -3.06 5.70
N SER A 58 -17.93 -4.17 5.89
CA SER A 58 -19.16 -4.19 6.72
C SER A 58 -18.84 -3.91 8.18
N LYS A 59 -17.71 -4.41 8.68
CA LYS A 59 -17.26 -4.15 10.05
C LYS A 59 -16.90 -2.68 10.26
N ILE A 60 -16.16 -2.07 9.33
CA ILE A 60 -15.83 -0.64 9.39
C ILE A 60 -17.11 0.21 9.32
N PHE A 61 -18.03 -0.13 8.40
CA PHE A 61 -19.29 0.56 8.24
C PHE A 61 -20.18 0.49 9.49
N TYR A 62 -20.23 -0.67 10.14
CA TYR A 62 -20.96 -0.86 11.40
C TYR A 62 -20.39 0.05 12.51
N GLU A 63 -19.08 0.02 12.73
CA GLU A 63 -18.43 0.85 13.75
C GLU A 63 -18.62 2.34 13.46
N ARG A 64 -18.52 2.72 12.19
CA ARG A 64 -18.78 4.09 11.74
C ARG A 64 -20.20 4.56 12.08
N SER A 65 -21.19 3.72 11.79
CA SER A 65 -22.60 4.01 12.03
C SER A 65 -22.89 4.16 13.53
N LYS A 66 -22.28 3.31 14.36
CA LYS A 66 -22.40 3.33 15.82
C LYS A 66 -21.91 4.65 16.43
N ILE A 67 -20.80 5.18 15.92
CA ILE A 67 -20.21 6.43 16.44
C ILE A 67 -20.62 7.69 15.66
N ARG A 68 -21.45 7.54 14.62
CA ARG A 68 -21.91 8.63 13.72
C ARG A 68 -20.74 9.43 13.11
N PHE A 69 -19.71 8.73 12.67
CA PHE A 69 -18.58 9.35 11.99
C PHE A 69 -18.87 9.41 10.48
N TYR A 70 -19.08 10.59 9.91
CA TYR A 70 -19.41 10.74 8.48
C TYR A 70 -18.27 11.31 7.65
N ASP A 71 -17.20 11.71 8.31
CA ASP A 71 -16.02 12.26 7.65
C ASP A 71 -15.18 11.16 7.00
N GLU A 72 -14.28 11.59 6.14
CA GLU A 72 -13.25 10.75 5.56
C GLU A 72 -12.11 10.51 6.55
N ILE A 73 -11.67 9.27 6.71
CA ILE A 73 -10.45 8.96 7.46
C ILE A 73 -9.26 9.22 6.55
N LYS A 74 -8.40 10.16 6.93
CA LYS A 74 -7.11 10.39 6.28
C LYS A 74 -6.00 10.54 7.30
N PHE A 75 -4.83 9.96 7.02
CA PHE A 75 -3.66 10.04 7.88
C PHE A 75 -3.23 11.49 8.13
N ASN A 76 -3.27 12.32 7.08
CA ASN A 76 -2.89 13.73 7.19
C ASN A 76 -3.86 14.58 8.04
N LYS A 77 -5.12 14.14 8.18
CA LYS A 77 -6.19 14.77 8.97
C LYS A 77 -6.34 14.20 10.39
N LEU A 78 -5.41 13.34 10.84
CA LEU A 78 -5.47 12.78 12.19
C LEU A 78 -5.45 13.87 13.27
N SER A 79 -6.41 13.78 14.19
CA SER A 79 -6.69 14.73 15.27
C SER A 79 -7.25 14.00 16.50
N LYS A 80 -7.53 14.76 17.57
CA LYS A 80 -8.19 14.24 18.78
C LYS A 80 -9.52 13.54 18.49
N ASN A 81 -10.26 14.02 17.50
CA ASN A 81 -11.65 13.60 17.27
C ASN A 81 -11.76 12.33 16.43
N ASN A 82 -10.74 12.00 15.63
CA ASN A 82 -10.78 10.87 14.70
C ASN A 82 -9.72 9.78 14.99
N SER A 83 -8.75 10.02 15.87
CA SER A 83 -7.73 9.03 16.22
C SER A 83 -8.32 7.76 16.85
N GLY A 84 -9.39 7.90 17.64
CA GLY A 84 -10.12 6.77 18.21
C GLY A 84 -10.68 5.85 17.12
N PHE A 85 -11.39 6.43 16.15
CA PHE A 85 -11.96 5.66 15.04
C PHE A 85 -10.89 5.07 14.12
N ALA A 86 -9.79 5.80 13.86
CA ALA A 86 -8.66 5.27 13.11
C ALA A 86 -8.09 3.98 13.74
N LYS A 87 -7.98 3.91 15.08
CA LYS A 87 -7.59 2.67 15.78
C LYS A 87 -8.61 1.56 15.62
N THR A 88 -9.91 1.87 15.70
CA THR A 88 -10.99 0.90 15.47
C THR A 88 -10.90 0.27 14.07
N VAL A 89 -10.63 1.08 13.04
CA VAL A 89 -10.44 0.57 11.68
C VAL A 89 -9.18 -0.30 11.58
N ILE A 90 -8.08 0.09 12.22
CA ILE A 90 -6.87 -0.72 12.31
C ILE A 90 -7.16 -2.05 13.03
N ASP A 91 -7.93 -2.05 14.11
CA ASP A 91 -8.33 -3.28 14.81
C ASP A 91 -9.16 -4.19 13.90
N ALA A 92 -10.12 -3.62 13.17
CA ALA A 92 -10.92 -4.35 12.20
C ALA A 92 -10.04 -5.02 11.13
N LEU A 93 -9.00 -4.34 10.64
CA LEU A 93 -8.00 -4.90 9.73
C LEU A 93 -7.29 -6.11 10.33
N PHE A 94 -6.72 -5.97 11.53
CA PHE A 94 -5.93 -7.04 12.17
C PHE A 94 -6.78 -8.25 12.59
N GLU A 95 -8.07 -8.07 12.83
CA GLU A 95 -9.01 -9.13 13.18
C GLU A 95 -9.59 -9.86 11.96
N THR A 96 -9.48 -9.26 10.76
CA THR A 96 -10.01 -9.87 9.53
C THR A 96 -9.00 -10.82 8.91
N ARG A 97 -9.46 -12.03 8.57
CA ARG A 97 -8.63 -13.06 7.94
C ARG A 97 -8.43 -12.82 6.45
N SER A 98 -7.39 -13.46 5.89
CA SER A 98 -7.11 -13.46 4.44
C SER A 98 -6.89 -12.06 3.87
N ILE A 99 -6.18 -11.24 4.64
CA ILE A 99 -5.73 -9.91 4.24
C ILE A 99 -4.21 -9.89 4.16
N SER A 100 -3.69 -9.23 3.14
CA SER A 100 -2.27 -8.95 3.03
C SER A 100 -2.05 -7.51 2.59
N PHE A 101 -1.10 -6.82 3.21
CA PHE A 101 -0.71 -5.46 2.87
C PHE A 101 0.70 -5.43 2.30
N TYR A 102 0.87 -4.70 1.21
CA TYR A 102 2.15 -4.49 0.54
C TYR A 102 2.36 -3.00 0.37
N SER A 103 3.56 -2.50 0.62
CA SER A 103 3.87 -1.10 0.31
C SER A 103 5.31 -0.94 -0.12
N TYR A 104 5.57 0.09 -0.94
CA TYR A 104 6.89 0.43 -1.40
C TYR A 104 7.11 1.92 -1.20
N SER A 105 8.08 2.27 -0.35
CA SER A 105 8.46 3.65 -0.05
C SER A 105 9.79 3.97 -0.73
N ILE A 106 9.86 5.11 -1.40
CA ILE A 106 11.06 5.60 -2.08
C ILE A 106 11.23 7.10 -1.88
N SER A 107 12.47 7.55 -1.85
CA SER A 107 12.77 8.98 -1.86
C SER A 107 12.90 9.50 -3.28
N THR A 108 12.39 10.71 -3.56
CA THR A 108 12.66 11.43 -4.81
C THR A 108 14.15 11.73 -5.03
N LYS A 109 14.95 11.66 -3.96
CA LYS A 109 16.40 11.88 -3.97
C LYS A 109 17.21 10.58 -4.02
N SER A 110 16.57 9.44 -4.29
CA SER A 110 17.30 8.18 -4.38
C SER A 110 17.88 7.94 -5.77
N ASP A 111 19.04 7.30 -5.83
CA ASP A 111 19.68 6.96 -7.10
C ASP A 111 18.78 6.06 -7.95
N TYR A 112 18.07 5.14 -7.28
CA TYR A 112 17.12 4.27 -7.96
C TYR A 112 15.97 5.07 -8.59
N TYR A 113 15.44 6.08 -7.90
CA TYR A 113 14.39 6.95 -8.45
C TYR A 113 14.86 7.69 -9.70
N ALA A 114 16.03 8.33 -9.62
CA ALA A 114 16.59 9.11 -10.73
C ALA A 114 16.90 8.25 -11.96
N THR A 115 17.51 7.08 -11.76
CA THR A 115 17.95 6.20 -12.86
C THR A 115 16.82 5.37 -13.47
N SER A 116 15.87 4.90 -12.66
CA SER A 116 14.84 3.95 -13.11
C SER A 116 13.55 4.61 -13.55
N PHE A 117 13.28 5.83 -13.08
CA PHE A 117 12.03 6.54 -13.39
C PHE A 117 12.24 7.82 -14.19
N ASP A 118 13.46 8.16 -14.60
CA ASP A 118 13.78 9.42 -15.31
C ASP A 118 13.15 10.66 -14.61
N ALA A 119 13.07 10.58 -13.28
CA ALA A 119 12.35 11.51 -12.42
C ALA A 119 10.85 11.74 -12.75
N ASP A 120 10.21 10.91 -13.59
CA ASP A 120 8.78 10.95 -13.92
C ASP A 120 7.92 10.29 -12.82
N PRO A 121 7.10 11.08 -12.11
CA PRO A 121 6.18 10.59 -11.09
C PRO A 121 5.21 9.50 -11.55
N TRP A 122 4.70 9.62 -12.79
CA TRP A 122 3.68 8.74 -13.31
C TRP A 122 4.27 7.38 -13.67
N MET A 123 5.47 7.40 -14.27
CA MET A 123 6.23 6.17 -14.50
C MET A 123 6.60 5.49 -13.18
N ALA A 124 7.05 6.25 -12.17
CA ALA A 124 7.34 5.72 -10.85
C ALA A 124 6.10 5.05 -10.22
N TYR A 125 4.94 5.73 -10.25
CA TYR A 125 3.69 5.18 -9.72
C TYR A 125 3.26 3.89 -10.44
N GLU A 126 3.29 3.86 -11.77
CA GLU A 126 2.95 2.67 -12.56
C GLU A 126 3.91 1.50 -12.28
N GLN A 127 5.21 1.75 -12.34
CA GLN A 127 6.21 0.70 -12.16
C GLN A 127 6.23 0.16 -10.72
N ILE A 128 6.07 1.01 -9.71
CA ILE A 128 5.93 0.58 -8.32
C ILE A 128 4.64 -0.23 -8.14
N THR A 129 3.53 0.20 -8.75
CA THR A 129 2.28 -0.56 -8.75
C THR A 129 2.50 -1.96 -9.33
N LEU A 130 3.17 -2.08 -10.48
CA LEU A 130 3.48 -3.36 -11.11
C LEU A 130 4.35 -4.25 -10.20
N LYS A 131 5.34 -3.67 -9.50
CA LYS A 131 6.16 -4.42 -8.51
C LYS A 131 5.35 -4.91 -7.33
N LEU A 132 4.46 -4.08 -6.79
CA LEU A 132 3.60 -4.47 -5.66
C LEU A 132 2.60 -5.55 -6.07
N LEU A 133 2.00 -5.43 -7.26
CA LEU A 133 1.15 -6.48 -7.83
C LEU A 133 1.93 -7.78 -7.98
N ASP A 134 3.15 -7.73 -8.50
CA ASP A 134 4.03 -8.88 -8.68
C ASP A 134 4.35 -9.58 -7.34
N ALA A 135 4.69 -8.80 -6.32
CA ALA A 135 4.97 -9.29 -4.97
C ALA A 135 3.70 -9.83 -4.26
N SER A 136 2.53 -9.31 -4.62
CA SER A 136 1.26 -9.73 -4.04
C SER A 136 0.68 -10.98 -4.70
N LEU A 137 0.94 -11.23 -5.99
CA LEU A 137 0.27 -12.26 -6.77
C LEU A 137 0.69 -13.68 -6.36
N SER A 138 -0.28 -14.53 -6.05
CA SER A 138 -0.09 -15.97 -5.87
C SER A 138 -0.25 -16.73 -7.20
N GLU A 139 0.29 -17.94 -7.28
CA GLU A 139 0.35 -18.69 -8.55
C GLU A 139 -1.01 -18.84 -9.22
N GLN A 140 -2.04 -19.33 -8.51
CA GLN A 140 -3.38 -19.60 -9.05
C GLN A 140 -4.39 -18.49 -8.72
N GLU A 141 -3.95 -17.24 -8.84
CA GLU A 141 -4.74 -16.06 -8.48
C GLU A 141 -4.99 -15.15 -9.69
N ILE A 142 -6.20 -14.60 -9.73
CA ILE A 142 -6.61 -13.47 -10.57
C ILE A 142 -6.96 -12.32 -9.63
N VAL A 143 -6.40 -11.15 -9.86
CA VAL A 143 -6.66 -9.96 -9.05
C VAL A 143 -7.49 -8.93 -9.81
N ILE A 144 -8.21 -8.11 -9.06
CA ILE A 144 -8.87 -6.89 -9.51
C ILE A 144 -8.25 -5.74 -8.74
N LEU A 145 -7.77 -4.71 -9.43
CA LEU A 145 -7.17 -3.53 -8.83
C LEU A 145 -8.19 -2.39 -8.76
N ILE A 146 -8.43 -1.90 -7.56
CA ILE A 146 -9.22 -0.72 -7.25
C ILE A 146 -8.25 0.33 -6.72
N ALA A 147 -8.02 1.39 -7.47
CA ALA A 147 -7.11 2.48 -7.09
C ALA A 147 -7.88 3.74 -6.67
N ASP A 148 -7.26 4.61 -5.87
CA ASP A 148 -7.81 5.96 -5.64
C ASP A 148 -7.75 6.79 -6.92
N TYR A 149 -8.67 7.75 -7.03
CA TYR A 149 -8.74 8.64 -8.17
C TYR A 149 -7.66 9.71 -8.09
N VAL A 150 -6.73 9.64 -9.04
CA VAL A 150 -5.71 10.67 -9.25
C VAL A 150 -5.95 11.37 -10.58
N THR A 151 -5.91 12.71 -10.57
CA THR A 151 -5.98 13.49 -11.81
C THR A 151 -4.69 13.31 -12.60
N THR A 152 -4.76 12.69 -13.77
CA THR A 152 -3.61 12.43 -14.63
C THR A 152 -3.55 13.38 -15.83
N PRO A 153 -2.33 13.70 -16.33
CA PRO A 153 -2.17 14.44 -17.59
C PRO A 153 -2.77 13.70 -18.79
N LYS A 154 -3.07 14.46 -19.85
CA LYS A 154 -3.51 13.90 -21.13
C LYS A 154 -2.44 12.94 -21.67
N GLY A 155 -2.82 11.69 -21.91
CA GLY A 155 -1.95 10.65 -22.47
C GLY A 155 -1.60 9.52 -21.49
N ILE A 156 -1.69 9.76 -20.18
CA ILE A 156 -1.50 8.71 -19.17
C ILE A 156 -2.75 7.83 -19.11
N ARG A 157 -2.62 6.53 -19.41
CA ARG A 157 -3.71 5.55 -19.44
C ARG A 157 -3.48 4.43 -18.44
N PHE A 158 -3.24 4.82 -17.19
CA PHE A 158 -2.86 3.91 -16.10
C PHE A 158 -3.64 2.60 -16.05
N GLU A 159 -4.98 2.63 -16.11
CA GLU A 159 -5.81 1.42 -16.04
C GLU A 159 -5.55 0.46 -17.20
N VAL A 160 -5.30 1.00 -18.39
CA VAL A 160 -5.00 0.23 -19.61
C VAL A 160 -3.58 -0.31 -19.55
N ASP A 161 -2.62 0.55 -19.22
CA ASP A 161 -1.19 0.26 -19.27
C ASP A 161 -0.81 -0.74 -18.17
N VAL A 162 -1.26 -0.54 -16.93
CA VAL A 162 -1.03 -1.49 -15.82
C VAL A 162 -1.59 -2.88 -16.15
N LYS A 163 -2.85 -2.95 -16.62
CA LYS A 163 -3.49 -4.23 -16.95
C LYS A 163 -2.76 -4.95 -18.08
N LYS A 164 -2.41 -4.22 -19.14
CA LYS A 164 -1.71 -4.78 -20.30
C LYS A 164 -0.31 -5.27 -19.92
N SER A 165 0.50 -4.40 -19.32
CA SER A 165 1.88 -4.69 -18.92
C SER A 165 1.94 -5.86 -17.94
N PHE A 166 1.05 -5.89 -16.94
CA PHE A 166 1.04 -6.97 -15.95
C PHE A 166 0.68 -8.33 -16.56
N ASN A 167 -0.39 -8.40 -17.37
CA ASN A 167 -0.80 -9.66 -18.00
C ASN A 167 0.21 -10.14 -19.05
N GLN A 168 0.84 -9.23 -19.79
CA GLN A 168 1.93 -9.57 -20.72
C GLN A 168 3.13 -10.15 -19.97
N LYS A 169 3.58 -9.51 -18.87
CA LYS A 169 4.66 -10.04 -18.03
C LYS A 169 4.35 -11.42 -17.45
N LYS A 170 3.08 -11.68 -17.11
CA LYS A 170 2.63 -12.94 -16.51
C LYS A 170 2.29 -14.02 -17.53
N ASN A 171 2.21 -13.69 -18.82
CA ASN A 171 1.77 -14.60 -19.88
C ASN A 171 0.43 -15.29 -19.58
N ARG A 172 -0.46 -14.62 -18.86
CA ARG A 172 -1.80 -15.12 -18.49
C ARG A 172 -2.70 -13.98 -18.06
N LEU A 173 -4.00 -14.26 -17.92
CA LEU A 173 -4.91 -13.36 -17.21
C LEU A 173 -4.61 -13.41 -15.71
N ALA A 174 -3.81 -12.46 -15.22
CA ALA A 174 -3.49 -12.29 -13.79
C ALA A 174 -4.21 -11.09 -13.17
N LEU A 175 -4.48 -10.05 -13.96
CA LEU A 175 -5.21 -8.86 -13.57
C LEU A 175 -6.45 -8.70 -14.46
N ALA A 176 -7.62 -8.97 -13.90
CA ALA A 176 -8.90 -8.97 -14.62
C ALA A 176 -9.39 -7.56 -14.94
N GLY A 177 -9.20 -6.61 -14.02
CA GLY A 177 -9.65 -5.24 -14.16
C GLY A 177 -8.83 -4.28 -13.32
N VAL A 178 -8.74 -3.04 -13.80
CA VAL A 178 -8.21 -1.90 -13.07
C VAL A 178 -9.25 -0.79 -13.16
N CYS A 179 -9.59 -0.18 -12.04
CA CYS A 179 -10.53 0.94 -11.99
C CYS A 179 -10.13 1.89 -10.87
N ARG A 180 -10.52 3.16 -11.03
CA ARG A 180 -10.29 4.23 -10.05
C ARG A 180 -11.60 4.68 -9.42
N PHE A 181 -11.58 4.94 -8.12
CA PHE A 181 -12.73 5.38 -7.34
C PHE A 181 -12.38 6.61 -6.51
N ASP A 182 -13.37 7.43 -6.19
CA ASP A 182 -13.21 8.48 -5.17
C ASP A 182 -13.10 7.82 -3.78
N SER A 183 -11.95 7.97 -3.11
CA SER A 183 -11.70 7.46 -1.76
C SER A 183 -12.73 7.87 -0.72
N LYS A 184 -13.45 9.00 -0.89
CA LYS A 184 -14.57 9.37 0.00
C LYS A 184 -15.69 8.31 0.03
N SER A 185 -15.83 7.55 -1.04
CA SER A 185 -16.86 6.51 -1.18
C SER A 185 -16.39 5.11 -0.75
N ASN A 186 -15.12 4.94 -0.36
CA ASN A 186 -14.53 3.62 -0.14
C ASN A 186 -13.60 3.59 1.08
N ASP A 187 -13.99 2.85 2.12
CA ASP A 187 -13.24 2.80 3.37
C ASP A 187 -11.98 1.97 3.29
N LEU A 188 -11.92 1.04 2.34
CA LEU A 188 -10.73 0.23 2.12
C LEU A 188 -9.63 1.05 1.44
N LEU A 189 -9.98 1.99 0.55
CA LEU A 189 -9.02 2.99 0.04
C LEU A 189 -8.54 3.91 1.16
N GLN A 190 -9.44 4.44 2.00
CA GLN A 190 -9.06 5.26 3.17
C GLN A 190 -8.17 4.49 4.17
N LEU A 191 -8.38 3.18 4.30
CA LEU A 191 -7.52 2.33 5.12
C LEU A 191 -6.12 2.18 4.49
N VAL A 192 -6.01 2.10 3.16
CA VAL A 192 -4.71 2.11 2.50
C VAL A 192 -3.99 3.42 2.78
N ASP A 193 -4.63 4.59 2.63
CA ASP A 193 -4.08 5.92 3.02
C ASP A 193 -3.54 5.90 4.45
N LEU A 194 -4.32 5.37 5.40
CA LEU A 194 -3.94 5.31 6.81
C LEU A 194 -2.68 4.46 7.03
N LEU A 195 -2.55 3.33 6.34
CA LEU A 195 -1.41 2.43 6.44
C LEU A 195 -0.15 3.02 5.78
N ILE A 196 -0.26 3.51 4.54
CA ILE A 196 0.89 4.11 3.85
C ILE A 196 1.35 5.41 4.52
N GLY A 197 0.40 6.21 5.03
CA GLY A 197 0.70 7.40 5.82
C GLY A 197 1.45 7.05 7.10
N THR A 198 1.07 5.95 7.77
CA THR A 198 1.77 5.42 8.94
C THR A 198 3.21 5.03 8.62
N VAL A 199 3.42 4.26 7.55
CA VAL A 199 4.77 3.83 7.11
C VAL A 199 5.62 5.05 6.77
N THR A 200 5.11 5.93 5.91
CA THR A 200 5.82 7.12 5.43
C THR A 200 6.19 8.05 6.58
N TYR A 201 5.27 8.24 7.54
CA TYR A 201 5.51 9.12 8.67
C TYR A 201 6.57 8.57 9.62
N ASP A 202 6.60 7.25 9.88
CA ASP A 202 7.66 6.64 10.69
C ASP A 202 9.04 6.86 10.03
N ILE A 203 9.15 6.64 8.71
CA ILE A 203 10.39 6.88 7.95
C ILE A 203 10.82 8.34 8.07
N LYS A 204 9.92 9.28 7.74
CA LYS A 204 10.21 10.72 7.80
C LYS A 204 10.58 11.17 9.22
N PHE A 205 9.90 10.65 10.24
CA PHE A 205 10.16 11.00 11.63
C PHE A 205 11.51 10.44 12.11
N SER A 206 11.84 9.19 11.78
CA SER A 206 13.14 8.58 12.08
C SER A 206 14.30 9.32 11.41
N LYS A 207 14.07 9.88 10.22
CA LYS A 207 15.03 10.73 9.49
C LYS A 207 14.99 12.21 9.87
N LYS A 208 14.22 12.59 10.90
CA LYS A 208 14.04 13.98 11.36
C LYS A 208 13.54 14.96 10.28
N LEU A 209 12.91 14.47 9.21
CA LEU A 209 12.36 15.31 8.14
C LEU A 209 11.04 16.00 8.53
N VAL A 210 10.38 15.50 9.57
CA VAL A 210 9.14 16.07 10.11
C VAL A 210 9.21 16.18 11.62
N LYS A 211 8.53 17.18 12.18
CA LYS A 211 8.30 17.27 13.63
C LYS A 211 7.25 16.25 14.05
N GLY A 212 7.41 15.70 15.25
CA GLY A 212 6.47 14.75 15.84
C GLY A 212 5.11 15.38 16.14
N SER A 213 4.06 14.86 15.51
CA SER A 213 2.66 15.17 15.81
C SER A 213 2.12 14.12 16.75
N LYS A 214 1.52 14.55 17.87
CA LYS A 214 0.98 13.67 18.92
C LYS A 214 0.07 12.58 18.34
N TYR A 215 -0.93 12.96 17.54
CA TYR A 215 -1.93 12.02 17.02
C TYR A 215 -1.39 11.12 15.90
N LYS A 216 -0.47 11.61 15.06
CA LYS A 216 0.17 10.78 14.03
C LYS A 216 1.10 9.76 14.66
N LEU A 217 1.93 10.17 15.61
CA LEU A 217 2.82 9.27 16.37
C LEU A 217 2.02 8.25 17.18
N GLU A 218 0.86 8.63 17.72
CA GLU A 218 -0.03 7.70 18.42
C GLU A 218 -0.49 6.56 17.51
N ILE A 219 -0.96 6.86 16.29
CA ILE A 219 -1.38 5.86 15.31
C ILE A 219 -0.19 5.05 14.80
N VAL A 220 0.94 5.69 14.50
CA VAL A 220 2.17 5.01 14.06
C VAL A 220 2.61 3.99 15.10
N ASN A 221 2.71 4.40 16.36
CA ASN A 221 3.09 3.50 17.45
C ASN A 221 2.03 2.40 17.69
N TYR A 222 0.75 2.68 17.42
CA TYR A 222 -0.31 1.67 17.50
C TYR A 222 -0.11 0.55 16.48
N VAL A 223 0.10 0.90 15.20
CA VAL A 223 0.36 -0.08 14.13
C VAL A 223 1.65 -0.84 14.38
N LYS A 224 2.72 -0.14 14.79
CA LYS A 224 4.00 -0.78 15.13
C LYS A 224 3.87 -1.84 16.23
N ARG A 225 3.10 -1.56 17.29
CA ARG A 225 2.80 -2.55 18.34
C ARG A 225 1.99 -3.74 17.82
N LYS A 226 0.97 -3.51 16.99
CA LYS A 226 0.19 -4.60 16.36
C LYS A 226 1.04 -5.50 15.47
N LEU A 227 2.05 -4.93 14.82
CA LEU A 227 2.99 -5.68 13.96
C LEU A 227 4.21 -6.24 14.70
N GLY A 228 4.44 -5.86 15.96
CA GLY A 228 5.61 -6.27 16.73
C GLY A 228 6.93 -5.68 16.20
N THR A 229 6.91 -4.48 15.61
CA THR A 229 8.11 -3.77 15.13
C THR A 229 8.34 -2.47 15.88
N VAL A 230 9.59 -1.99 15.90
CA VAL A 230 9.98 -0.69 16.48
C VAL A 230 10.08 0.43 15.44
N SER A 231 10.28 0.07 14.17
CA SER A 231 10.35 1.02 13.05
C SER A 231 10.10 0.33 11.70
N PHE A 232 9.70 1.13 10.70
CA PHE A 232 9.59 0.76 9.29
C PHE A 232 10.77 1.24 8.44
N LEU A 233 11.75 1.97 9.01
CA LEU A 233 12.87 2.58 8.28
C LEU A 233 13.60 1.61 7.35
N ASN A 234 13.76 0.36 7.77
CA ASN A 234 14.47 -0.68 7.03
C ASN A 234 13.54 -1.65 6.28
N GLY A 235 12.26 -1.30 6.14
CA GLY A 235 11.20 -2.22 5.74
C GLY A 235 10.73 -3.13 6.88
N PHE A 236 9.73 -3.95 6.58
CA PHE A 236 9.16 -4.92 7.52
C PHE A 236 8.51 -6.06 6.76
N LYS A 237 8.63 -7.30 7.25
CA LYS A 237 7.98 -8.45 6.63
C LYS A 237 7.46 -9.42 7.68
N ASN A 238 6.20 -9.81 7.55
CA ASN A 238 5.62 -11.00 8.16
C ASN A 238 4.71 -11.71 7.15
N HIS A 239 3.88 -12.65 7.61
CA HIS A 239 2.98 -13.40 6.73
C HIS A 239 1.98 -12.51 5.97
N ASN A 240 1.45 -11.47 6.60
CA ASN A 240 0.39 -10.62 6.07
C ASN A 240 0.87 -9.24 5.64
N PHE A 241 2.06 -8.80 6.02
CA PHE A 241 2.56 -7.45 5.76
C PHE A 241 3.94 -7.51 5.11
N ASN A 242 4.10 -6.80 4.01
CA ASN A 242 5.36 -6.67 3.30
C ASN A 242 5.61 -5.20 2.94
N ILE A 243 6.48 -4.56 3.70
CA ILE A 243 6.80 -3.14 3.61
C ILE A 243 8.22 -3.03 3.06
N PHE A 244 8.32 -2.55 1.83
CA PHE A 244 9.57 -2.29 1.15
C PHE A 244 9.95 -0.82 1.32
N VAL A 245 11.24 -0.56 1.59
CA VAL A 245 11.80 0.78 1.64
C VAL A 245 13.06 0.78 0.79
N ASP A 246 13.11 1.67 -0.18
CA ASP A 246 14.33 1.90 -0.96
C ASP A 246 15.44 2.44 -0.05
N LYS A 247 16.65 1.92 -0.23
CA LYS A 247 17.81 2.23 0.64
C LYS A 247 18.85 3.11 -0.06
N THR A 248 18.57 3.55 -1.29
CA THR A 248 19.52 4.32 -2.11
C THR A 248 19.33 5.82 -1.98
N ASP A 249 18.62 6.26 -0.94
CA ASP A 249 18.40 7.67 -0.71
C ASP A 249 19.54 8.29 0.11
N HIS A 250 19.99 9.48 -0.32
CA HIS A 250 21.06 10.24 0.33
C HIS A 250 20.52 11.15 1.44
N LEU A 251 19.36 10.82 2.01
CA LEU A 251 18.78 11.54 3.14
C LEU A 251 19.29 10.88 4.42
N ASP A 252 20.51 11.19 4.80
CA ASP A 252 21.12 10.69 6.02
C ASP A 252 20.35 11.15 7.26
N CYS A 253 20.21 10.22 8.21
CA CYS A 253 19.99 10.55 9.61
C CYS A 253 21.32 11.11 10.14
N ASP A 254 21.57 12.42 10.03
CA ASP A 254 22.79 13.12 10.47
C ASP A 254 23.94 12.21 10.91
N ALA A 255 24.97 12.09 10.07
CA ALA A 255 26.31 11.94 10.58
C ALA A 255 26.46 12.91 11.75
N THR A 256 26.71 12.39 12.95
CA THR A 256 27.08 13.20 14.09
C THR A 256 28.20 14.12 13.63
N ASN A 257 27.91 15.43 13.61
CA ASN A 257 28.92 16.47 13.62
C ASN A 257 29.73 16.26 14.92
N GLU A 258 30.69 15.34 14.89
CA GLU A 258 31.89 15.47 15.69
C GLU A 258 32.53 16.76 15.21
N LYS A 259 32.19 17.84 15.92
CA LYS A 259 33.02 19.04 15.92
C LYS A 259 34.44 18.57 16.08
N GLY A 260 35.25 18.85 15.06
CA GLY A 260 36.69 18.72 15.16
C GLY A 260 37.14 19.35 16.47
N LEU A 261 37.80 18.55 17.29
CA LEU A 261 38.69 19.07 18.31
C LEU A 261 39.83 19.76 17.55
N SER A 262 39.66 21.06 17.33
CA SER A 262 40.76 21.98 17.09
C SER A 262 41.08 22.65 18.41
N SER A 263 42.07 22.11 19.12
CA SER A 263 43.09 22.74 20.00
C SER A 263 43.72 21.65 20.86
#